data_AF-A0A9W5WVU0-F1
#
_entry.id   AF-A0A9W5WVU0-F1
#
_cell.length_a   1.000
_cell.length_b   1.000
_cell.length_c   1.000
_cell.angle_alpha   90.00
_cell.angle_beta   90.00
_cell.angle_gamma   90.00
#
_symmetry.space_group_name_H-M   'P 1'
#
loop_
_entity.id
_entity.type
_entity.pdbx_description
1 polymer ?
#
loop_
_entity_poly.entity_id
_entity_poly.type
_entity_poly.pdbx_seq_one_letter_code
_entity_poly.pdbx_strand_id
1 'polypeptide(L)'
;MVECQMLELQDDQSSLVRRTIAELRKQQPEKLEAEELQHQLVEEIYERIYEAIVKKQPKNIVQFIVDFLCEHYPEHLHSFSKLMKADPELESNRMKVLQFFNYYHLPVEVGWHFTNAGFDTLDTILTLNRESLAEIEAFSEAQWLPGHKVRLYAMFEDIKKYVEEFKREGNTYTA
;
A
#
# COMPACT_ATOMS: atom_id res chain seq x y z
N MET A 1 -26.22 -4.35 61.12
CA MET A 1 -25.75 -3.05 60.58
C MET A 1 -24.81 -3.28 59.41
N VAL A 2 -25.29 -3.73 58.24
CA VAL A 2 -24.49 -3.71 56.99
C VAL A 2 -25.47 -3.73 55.80
N GLU A 3 -26.25 -2.66 55.58
CA GLU A 3 -27.08 -2.59 54.36
C GLU A 3 -27.38 -1.16 53.87
N CYS A 4 -26.71 -0.13 54.43
CA CYS A 4 -26.93 1.26 54.04
C CYS A 4 -25.78 1.89 53.21
N GLN A 5 -24.67 1.19 52.95
CA GLN A 5 -23.50 1.79 52.27
C GLN A 5 -23.35 1.42 50.79
N MET A 6 -24.11 0.46 50.25
CA MET A 6 -23.96 0.09 48.83
C MET A 6 -24.87 0.86 47.86
N LEU A 7 -25.97 1.47 48.34
CA LEU A 7 -26.92 2.17 47.48
C LEU A 7 -26.49 3.60 47.11
N GLU A 8 -25.75 4.29 47.98
CA GLU A 8 -25.30 5.67 47.71
C GLU A 8 -24.14 5.74 46.70
N LEU A 9 -23.28 4.70 46.64
CA LEU A 9 -22.13 4.67 45.73
C LEU A 9 -22.51 4.41 44.26
N GLN A 10 -23.62 3.71 43.99
CA GLN A 10 -24.10 3.45 42.62
C GLN A 10 -24.76 4.69 41.99
N ASP A 11 -25.43 5.51 42.80
CA ASP A 11 -26.14 6.70 42.30
C ASP A 11 -25.16 7.82 41.93
N ASP A 12 -24.08 7.97 42.71
CA ASP A 12 -23.01 8.95 42.43
C ASP A 12 -22.20 8.60 41.18
N GLN A 13 -21.91 7.31 40.95
CA GLN A 13 -21.26 6.88 39.71
C GLN A 13 -22.18 7.06 38.50
N SER A 14 -23.48 6.81 38.63
CA SER A 14 -24.45 7.08 37.56
C SER A 14 -24.53 8.58 37.24
N SER A 15 -24.46 9.44 38.26
CA SER A 15 -24.50 10.90 38.09
C SER A 15 -23.23 11.43 37.41
N LEU A 16 -22.05 10.92 37.80
CA LEU A 16 -20.78 11.29 37.21
C LEU A 16 -20.71 10.82 35.75
N VAL A 17 -21.09 9.57 35.48
CA VAL A 17 -21.17 9.02 34.12
C VAL A 17 -22.10 9.84 33.25
N ARG A 18 -23.27 10.25 33.75
CA ARG A 18 -24.20 11.12 33.01
C ARG A 18 -23.62 12.49 32.72
N ARG A 19 -22.89 13.09 33.67
CA ARG A 19 -22.20 14.39 33.47
C ARG A 19 -21.06 14.28 32.46
N THR A 20 -20.22 13.25 32.58
CA THR A 20 -19.12 13.00 31.64
C THR A 20 -19.65 12.72 30.23
N ILE A 21 -20.72 11.94 30.08
CA ILE A 21 -21.37 11.73 28.78
C ILE A 21 -21.93 13.05 28.21
N ALA A 22 -22.51 13.90 29.06
CA ALA A 22 -23.03 15.21 28.63
C ALA A 22 -21.91 16.17 28.18
N GLU A 23 -20.76 16.16 28.86
CA GLU A 23 -19.58 16.93 28.46
C GLU A 23 -18.94 16.40 27.18
N LEU A 24 -18.81 15.08 27.03
CA LEU A 24 -18.30 14.46 25.81
C LEU A 24 -19.19 14.73 24.59
N ARG A 25 -20.52 14.84 24.79
CA ARG A 25 -21.45 15.25 23.72
C ARG A 25 -21.33 16.73 23.35
N LYS A 26 -20.92 17.61 24.28
CA LYS A 26 -20.60 19.01 23.96
C LYS A 26 -19.28 19.17 23.22
N GLN A 27 -18.37 18.19 23.37
CA GLN A 27 -17.08 18.14 22.68
C GLN A 27 -17.12 17.34 21.38
N GLN A 28 -18.24 16.69 21.04
CA GLN A 28 -18.40 16.12 19.73
C GLN A 28 -18.27 17.25 18.70
N PRO A 29 -17.35 17.13 17.72
CA PRO A 29 -17.24 18.13 16.67
C PRO A 29 -18.63 18.28 16.05
N GLU A 30 -19.07 19.54 15.96
CA GLU A 30 -20.33 19.90 15.34
C GLU A 30 -20.38 19.18 13.99
N LYS A 31 -21.38 18.32 13.81
CA LYS A 31 -21.51 17.51 12.61
C LYS A 31 -21.74 18.52 11.49
N LEU A 32 -20.68 18.85 10.74
CA LEU A 32 -20.74 19.70 9.57
C LEU A 32 -21.95 19.23 8.76
N GLU A 33 -22.98 20.08 8.67
CA GLU A 33 -24.12 19.78 7.84
C GLU A 33 -23.57 19.51 6.45
N ALA A 34 -23.79 18.29 5.95
CA ALA A 34 -23.33 17.94 4.62
C ALA A 34 -24.04 18.89 3.66
N GLU A 35 -23.26 19.73 2.95
CA GLU A 35 -23.79 20.59 1.90
C GLU A 35 -24.67 19.73 0.96
N GLU A 36 -25.81 20.29 0.54
CA GLU A 36 -26.71 19.58 -0.37
C GLU A 36 -25.93 19.12 -1.61
N LEU A 37 -26.11 17.84 -1.94
CA LEU A 37 -25.41 17.23 -3.06
C LEU A 37 -25.86 17.94 -4.34
N GLN A 38 -24.93 18.64 -5.00
CA GLN A 38 -25.22 19.31 -6.26
C GLN A 38 -25.36 18.27 -7.38
N HIS A 39 -26.56 17.71 -7.52
CA HIS A 39 -26.86 16.61 -8.44
C HIS A 39 -26.43 16.89 -9.89
N GLN A 40 -26.54 18.14 -10.35
CA GLN A 40 -26.13 18.55 -11.69
C GLN A 40 -24.61 18.39 -11.93
N LEU A 41 -23.77 18.79 -10.98
CA LEU A 41 -22.32 18.61 -11.09
C LEU A 41 -21.92 17.13 -11.13
N VAL A 42 -22.64 16.31 -10.36
CA VAL A 42 -22.41 14.86 -10.32
C VAL A 42 -22.77 14.23 -11.67
N GLU A 43 -23.91 14.61 -12.26
CA GLU A 43 -24.32 14.16 -13.59
C GLU A 43 -23.30 14.54 -14.67
N GLU A 44 -22.81 15.78 -14.67
CA GLU A 44 -21.78 16.24 -15.62
C GLU A 44 -20.48 15.44 -15.53
N ILE A 45 -20.02 15.11 -14.32
CA ILE A 45 -18.82 14.30 -14.12
C ILE A 45 -19.04 12.88 -14.68
N TYR A 46 -20.21 12.28 -14.43
CA TYR A 46 -20.54 10.95 -14.96
C TYR A 46 -20.58 10.94 -16.48
N GLU A 47 -21.20 11.93 -17.12
CA GLU A 47 -21.25 12.04 -18.58
C GLU A 47 -19.83 12.12 -19.17
N ARG A 48 -18.96 12.97 -18.62
CA ARG A 48 -17.59 13.13 -19.12
C ARG A 48 -16.76 11.85 -18.94
N ILE A 49 -16.92 11.14 -17.82
CA ILE A 49 -16.24 9.85 -17.60
C ILE A 49 -16.76 8.82 -18.61
N TYR A 50 -18.08 8.75 -18.80
CA TYR A 50 -18.71 7.80 -19.71
C TYR A 50 -18.24 8.00 -21.15
N GLU A 51 -18.26 9.23 -21.65
CA GLU A 51 -17.74 9.58 -22.97
C GLU A 51 -16.26 9.18 -23.13
N ALA A 52 -15.45 9.43 -22.10
CA ALA A 52 -14.04 9.09 -22.10
C ALA A 52 -13.81 7.57 -22.13
N ILE A 53 -14.63 6.78 -21.42
CA ILE A 53 -14.60 5.31 -21.47
C ILE A 53 -14.98 4.81 -22.86
N VAL A 54 -16.08 5.31 -23.42
CA VAL A 54 -16.55 4.91 -24.76
C VAL A 54 -15.48 5.18 -25.83
N LYS A 55 -14.79 6.32 -25.70
CA LYS A 55 -13.73 6.74 -26.64
C LYS A 55 -12.43 5.93 -26.49
N LYS A 56 -11.95 5.70 -25.26
CA LYS A 56 -10.67 5.02 -25.02
C LYS A 56 -10.76 3.50 -24.95
N GLN A 57 -11.94 2.93 -24.69
CA GLN A 57 -12.17 1.49 -24.51
C GLN A 57 -11.10 0.84 -23.60
N PRO A 58 -10.90 1.34 -22.37
CA PRO A 58 -9.85 0.84 -21.49
C PRO A 58 -10.14 -0.62 -21.05
N LYS A 59 -9.09 -1.45 -20.99
CA LYS A 59 -9.21 -2.84 -20.51
C LYS A 59 -9.60 -2.91 -19.03
N ASN A 60 -9.12 -1.96 -18.22
CA ASN A 60 -9.48 -1.83 -16.81
C ASN A 60 -10.20 -0.50 -16.59
N ILE A 61 -11.53 -0.57 -16.51
CA ILE A 61 -12.40 0.60 -16.34
C ILE A 61 -12.17 1.28 -14.99
N VAL A 62 -11.94 0.50 -13.92
CA VAL A 62 -11.74 1.06 -12.57
C VAL A 62 -10.47 1.90 -12.53
N GLN A 63 -9.36 1.35 -13.01
CA GLN A 63 -8.09 2.09 -13.09
C GLN A 63 -8.25 3.34 -13.96
N PHE A 64 -8.95 3.22 -15.09
CA PHE A 64 -9.21 4.36 -15.96
C PHE A 64 -9.99 5.49 -15.27
N ILE A 65 -11.05 5.17 -14.51
CA ILE A 65 -11.83 6.16 -13.79
C ILE A 65 -10.95 6.88 -12.77
N VAL A 66 -10.13 6.13 -12.01
CA VAL A 66 -9.20 6.70 -11.03
C VAL A 66 -8.20 7.63 -11.72
N ASP A 67 -7.57 7.18 -12.82
CA ASP A 67 -6.61 7.98 -13.57
C ASP A 67 -7.25 9.26 -14.12
N PHE A 68 -8.45 9.14 -14.71
CA PHE A 68 -9.23 10.25 -15.25
C PHE A 68 -9.55 11.29 -14.18
N LEU A 69 -10.00 10.84 -13.00
CA LEU A 69 -10.31 11.73 -11.89
C LEU A 69 -9.04 12.44 -11.38
N CYS A 70 -7.92 11.73 -11.28
CA CYS A 70 -6.64 12.30 -10.86
C CYS A 70 -6.01 13.24 -11.91
N GLU A 71 -6.36 13.09 -13.19
CA GLU A 71 -5.89 13.95 -14.29
C GLU A 71 -6.72 15.22 -14.41
N HIS A 72 -8.05 15.12 -14.32
CA HIS A 72 -8.96 16.23 -14.60
C HIS A 72 -9.45 16.99 -13.37
N TYR A 73 -9.39 16.39 -12.18
CA TYR A 73 -9.84 17.01 -10.93
C TYR A 73 -8.79 16.93 -9.80
N PRO A 74 -7.50 17.25 -10.04
CA PRO A 74 -6.45 17.10 -9.04
C PRO A 74 -6.64 18.04 -7.83
N GLU A 75 -7.20 19.24 -8.04
CA GLU A 75 -7.43 20.22 -6.98
C GLU A 75 -8.50 19.76 -5.98
N HIS A 76 -9.50 18.99 -6.44
CA HIS A 76 -10.56 18.44 -5.59
C HIS A 76 -10.15 17.15 -4.88
N LEU A 77 -9.16 16.44 -5.43
CA LEU A 77 -8.63 15.21 -4.83
C LEU A 77 -7.45 15.47 -3.89
N HIS A 78 -6.85 16.67 -3.92
CA HIS A 78 -5.68 17.03 -3.10
C HIS A 78 -4.63 15.90 -3.08
N SER A 79 -4.25 15.42 -1.89
CA SER A 79 -3.29 14.33 -1.68
C SER A 79 -3.76 12.97 -2.21
N PHE A 80 -5.07 12.74 -2.41
CA PHE A 80 -5.55 11.48 -3.00
C PHE A 80 -5.07 11.31 -4.43
N SER A 81 -4.93 12.40 -5.20
CA SER A 81 -4.38 12.33 -6.56
C SER A 81 -2.93 11.81 -6.58
N LYS A 82 -2.17 12.04 -5.50
CA LYS A 82 -0.79 11.57 -5.33
C LYS A 82 -0.75 10.16 -4.74
N LEU A 83 -1.66 9.82 -3.82
CA LEU A 83 -1.74 8.48 -3.21
C LEU A 83 -2.22 7.42 -4.20
N MET A 84 -3.12 7.78 -5.10
CA MET A 84 -3.73 6.84 -6.05
C MET A 84 -2.84 6.60 -7.28
N LYS A 85 -1.87 7.50 -7.55
CA LYS A 85 -0.84 7.28 -8.57
C LYS A 85 0.30 6.49 -7.93
N ALA A 86 0.49 5.25 -8.37
CA ALA A 86 1.69 4.49 -8.00
C ALA A 86 2.93 5.33 -8.35
N ASP A 87 3.84 5.49 -7.40
CA ASP A 87 5.07 6.25 -7.62
C ASP A 87 5.86 5.61 -8.78
N PRO A 88 6.03 6.31 -9.92
CA PRO A 88 6.75 5.76 -11.07
C PRO A 88 8.19 5.37 -10.74
N GLU A 89 8.82 6.04 -9.77
CA GLU A 89 10.17 5.70 -9.32
C GLU A 89 10.16 4.38 -8.54
N LEU A 90 9.17 4.19 -7.67
CA LEU A 90 8.98 2.94 -6.93
C LEU A 90 8.74 1.77 -7.88
N GLU A 91 7.87 1.94 -8.88
CA GLU A 91 7.61 0.88 -9.87
C GLU A 91 8.86 0.55 -10.71
N SER A 92 9.61 1.58 -11.11
CA SER A 92 10.91 1.41 -11.78
C SER A 92 11.90 0.62 -10.91
N ASN A 93 11.93 0.89 -9.60
CA ASN A 93 12.78 0.17 -8.67
C ASN A 93 12.33 -1.28 -8.45
N ARG A 94 11.02 -1.54 -8.33
CA ARG A 94 10.46 -2.89 -8.29
C ARG A 94 10.86 -3.70 -9.52
N MET A 95 10.81 -3.09 -10.71
CA MET A 95 11.28 -3.72 -11.94
C MET A 95 12.76 -4.06 -11.93
N LYS A 96 13.61 -3.19 -11.38
CA LYS A 96 15.04 -3.51 -11.21
C LYS A 96 15.27 -4.70 -10.28
N VAL A 97 14.48 -4.82 -9.20
CA VAL A 97 14.54 -6.00 -8.32
C VAL A 97 14.16 -7.27 -9.08
N LEU A 98 13.08 -7.26 -9.86
CA LEU A 98 12.70 -8.41 -10.69
C LEU A 98 13.80 -8.76 -11.72
N GLN A 99 14.37 -7.77 -12.37
CA GLN A 99 15.47 -7.94 -13.32
C GLN A 99 16.72 -8.53 -12.65
N PHE A 100 17.04 -8.10 -11.43
CA PHE A 100 18.16 -8.66 -10.65
C PHE A 100 17.99 -10.16 -10.41
N PHE A 101 16.82 -10.60 -9.97
CA PHE A 101 16.56 -12.03 -9.77
C PHE A 101 16.60 -12.81 -11.09
N ASN A 102 16.01 -12.25 -12.15
CA ASN A 102 16.02 -12.86 -13.48
C ASN A 102 17.45 -12.99 -14.05
N TYR A 103 18.31 -12.00 -13.82
CA TYR A 103 19.72 -12.02 -14.23
C TYR A 103 20.46 -13.23 -13.65
N TYR A 104 20.16 -13.60 -12.40
CA TYR A 104 20.67 -14.81 -11.75
C TYR A 104 19.80 -16.05 -11.96
N HIS A 105 19.04 -16.07 -13.05
CA HIS A 105 18.21 -17.18 -13.53
C HIS A 105 17.11 -17.62 -12.56
N LEU A 106 16.70 -16.77 -11.62
CA LEU A 106 15.53 -17.01 -10.80
C LEU A 106 14.27 -16.52 -11.53
N PRO A 107 13.15 -17.26 -11.49
CA PRO A 107 11.92 -16.82 -12.12
C PRO A 107 11.45 -15.46 -11.59
N VAL A 108 10.72 -14.71 -12.42
CA VAL A 108 10.20 -13.38 -12.06
C VAL A 108 9.31 -13.45 -10.82
N GLU A 109 8.57 -14.55 -10.67
CA GLU A 109 7.73 -14.84 -9.51
C GLU A 109 8.53 -14.85 -8.21
N VAL A 110 9.78 -15.33 -8.24
CA VAL A 110 10.65 -15.30 -7.06
C VAL A 110 10.94 -13.87 -6.66
N GLY A 111 11.34 -13.01 -7.61
CA GLY A 111 11.56 -11.60 -7.33
C GLY A 111 10.30 -10.87 -6.85
N TRP A 112 9.13 -11.27 -7.34
CA TRP A 112 7.86 -10.70 -6.93
C TRP A 112 7.59 -10.91 -5.43
N HIS A 113 7.93 -12.08 -4.88
CA HIS A 113 7.84 -12.33 -3.43
C HIS A 113 8.62 -11.32 -2.60
N PHE A 114 9.81 -10.91 -3.04
CA PHE A 114 10.60 -9.88 -2.34
C PHE A 114 9.92 -8.52 -2.40
N THR A 115 9.50 -8.07 -3.59
CA THR A 115 8.81 -6.78 -3.74
C THR A 115 7.48 -6.74 -2.99
N ASN A 116 6.78 -7.87 -2.87
CA ASN A 116 5.56 -7.94 -2.09
C ASN A 116 5.79 -7.95 -0.58
N ALA A 117 6.93 -8.45 -0.13
CA ALA A 117 7.37 -8.33 1.24
C ALA A 117 7.94 -6.92 1.57
N GLY A 118 7.90 -5.97 0.63
CA GLY A 118 8.33 -4.58 0.82
C GLY A 118 9.80 -4.31 0.48
N PHE A 119 10.50 -5.27 -0.13
CA PHE A 119 11.88 -5.08 -0.60
C PHE A 119 11.89 -4.58 -2.04
N ASP A 120 11.38 -3.36 -2.23
CA ASP A 120 11.10 -2.76 -3.53
C ASP A 120 12.33 -2.18 -4.25
N THR A 121 13.47 -2.07 -3.57
CA THR A 121 14.72 -1.51 -4.14
C THR A 121 15.92 -2.43 -3.93
N LEU A 122 16.94 -2.32 -4.77
CA LEU A 122 18.20 -3.07 -4.56
C LEU A 122 18.86 -2.75 -3.21
N ASP A 123 18.68 -1.53 -2.70
CA ASP A 123 19.23 -1.16 -1.39
C ASP A 123 18.49 -1.85 -0.25
N THR A 124 17.16 -2.03 -0.37
CA THR A 124 16.40 -2.85 0.59
C THR A 124 16.77 -4.34 0.48
N ILE A 125 17.06 -4.86 -0.72
CA ILE A 125 17.56 -6.23 -0.91
C ILE A 125 18.92 -6.43 -0.21
N LEU A 126 19.80 -5.43 -0.21
CA LEU A 126 21.09 -5.49 0.48
C LEU A 126 20.98 -5.61 2.01
N THR A 127 19.83 -5.31 2.60
CA THR A 127 19.61 -5.46 4.05
C THR A 127 19.29 -6.89 4.46
N LEU A 128 18.97 -7.75 3.49
CA LEU A 128 18.58 -9.13 3.72
C LEU A 128 19.80 -10.04 3.87
N ASN A 129 19.57 -11.16 4.53
CA ASN A 129 20.54 -12.23 4.67
C ASN A 129 19.84 -13.60 4.47
N ARG A 130 20.60 -14.69 4.62
CA ARG A 130 20.08 -16.06 4.49
C ARG A 130 18.91 -16.38 5.42
N GLU A 131 18.88 -15.79 6.61
CA GLU A 131 17.86 -16.06 7.63
C GLU A 131 16.52 -15.43 7.22
N SER A 132 16.57 -14.26 6.58
CA SER A 132 15.39 -13.55 6.07
C SER A 132 14.62 -14.35 5.00
N LEU A 133 15.27 -15.28 4.30
CA LEU A 133 14.66 -16.04 3.20
C LEU A 133 13.46 -16.89 3.64
N ALA A 134 13.54 -17.49 4.83
CA ALA A 134 12.45 -18.32 5.35
C ALA A 134 11.22 -17.48 5.69
N GLU A 135 11.43 -16.27 6.21
CA GLU A 135 10.36 -15.32 6.54
C GLU A 135 9.67 -14.80 5.28
N ILE A 136 10.44 -14.47 4.24
CA ILE A 136 9.89 -13.99 2.95
C ILE A 136 9.10 -15.10 2.25
N GLU A 137 9.60 -16.34 2.26
CA GLU A 137 8.89 -17.49 1.68
C GLU A 137 7.55 -17.70 2.40
N ALA A 138 7.55 -17.66 3.75
CA ALA A 138 6.35 -17.83 4.56
C ALA A 138 5.34 -16.68 4.37
N PHE A 139 5.81 -15.43 4.40
CA PHE A 139 4.97 -14.24 4.21
C PHE A 139 4.29 -14.22 2.85
N SER A 140 5.01 -14.66 1.81
CA SER A 140 4.51 -14.66 0.43
C SER A 140 3.67 -15.89 0.10
N GLU A 141 3.41 -16.77 1.07
CA GLU A 141 2.76 -18.08 0.87
C GLU A 141 3.41 -18.88 -0.27
N ALA A 142 4.72 -18.72 -0.44
CA ALA A 142 5.46 -19.29 -1.54
C ALA A 142 5.97 -20.69 -1.19
N GLN A 143 6.10 -21.55 -2.20
CA GLN A 143 6.81 -22.82 -2.08
C GLN A 143 7.94 -22.85 -3.09
N TRP A 144 9.13 -22.40 -2.69
CA TRP A 144 10.27 -22.38 -3.59
C TRP A 144 10.80 -23.78 -3.80
N LEU A 145 11.01 -24.14 -5.07
CA LEU A 145 11.63 -25.41 -5.42
C LEU A 145 13.05 -25.50 -4.86
N PRO A 146 13.56 -26.71 -4.55
CA PRO A 146 14.89 -26.88 -3.94
C PRO A 146 16.02 -26.16 -4.69
N GLY A 147 15.99 -26.18 -6.03
CA GLY A 147 16.98 -25.47 -6.85
C GLY A 147 16.89 -23.93 -6.74
N HIS A 148 15.70 -23.38 -6.50
CA HIS A 148 15.54 -21.94 -6.24
C HIS A 148 16.10 -21.60 -4.87
N LYS A 149 15.78 -22.41 -3.86
CA LYS A 149 16.33 -22.25 -2.50
C LYS A 149 17.85 -22.25 -2.52
N VAL A 150 18.48 -23.26 -3.13
CA VAL A 150 19.96 -23.34 -3.20
C VAL A 150 20.56 -22.07 -3.80
N ARG A 151 20.00 -21.57 -4.91
CA ARG A 151 20.49 -20.33 -5.55
C ARG A 151 20.29 -19.10 -4.68
N LEU A 152 19.13 -18.97 -4.02
CA LEU A 152 18.88 -17.89 -3.07
C LEU A 152 19.83 -17.96 -1.88
N TYR A 153 19.99 -19.12 -1.24
CA TYR A 153 20.93 -19.27 -0.13
C TYR A 153 22.38 -18.98 -0.53
N ALA A 154 22.81 -19.36 -1.74
CA ALA A 154 24.13 -19.01 -2.25
C ALA A 154 24.25 -17.50 -2.49
N MET A 155 23.26 -16.90 -3.14
CA MET A 155 23.23 -15.46 -3.44
C MET A 155 23.28 -14.61 -2.16
N PHE A 156 22.45 -14.94 -1.17
CA PHE A 156 22.36 -14.19 0.09
C PHE A 156 23.47 -14.53 1.10
N GLU A 157 24.47 -15.34 0.71
CA GLU A 157 25.74 -15.44 1.45
C GLU A 157 26.58 -14.16 1.30
N ASP A 158 26.54 -13.57 0.11
CA ASP A 158 27.28 -12.36 -0.24
C ASP A 158 26.44 -11.52 -1.22
N ILE A 159 25.24 -11.12 -0.77
CA ILE A 159 24.28 -10.39 -1.61
C ILE A 159 24.90 -9.12 -2.21
N LYS A 160 25.83 -8.49 -1.49
CA LYS A 160 26.53 -7.29 -1.91
C LYS A 160 27.30 -7.51 -3.21
N LYS A 161 28.07 -8.60 -3.30
CA LYS A 161 28.78 -8.97 -4.53
C LYS A 161 27.85 -9.13 -5.72
N TYR A 162 26.72 -9.83 -5.53
CA TYR A 162 25.74 -10.07 -6.61
C TYR A 162 25.08 -8.76 -7.08
N VAL A 163 24.71 -7.87 -6.15
CA VAL A 163 24.12 -6.57 -6.51
C VAL A 163 25.13 -5.66 -7.21
N GLU A 164 26.39 -5.64 -6.77
CA GLU A 164 27.45 -4.87 -7.43
C GLU A 164 27.76 -5.39 -8.85
N GLU A 165 27.79 -6.70 -9.04
CA GLU A 165 27.96 -7.34 -10.34
C GLU A 165 26.79 -7.01 -11.28
N PHE A 166 25.55 -7.12 -10.80
CA PHE A 166 24.36 -6.72 -11.56
C PHE A 166 24.40 -5.23 -11.96
N LYS A 167 24.75 -4.34 -11.03
CA LYS A 167 24.89 -2.89 -11.33
C LYS A 167 25.97 -2.62 -12.37
N ARG A 168 27.07 -3.38 -12.35
CA ARG A 168 28.17 -3.25 -13.32
C ARG A 168 27.76 -3.70 -14.72
N GLU A 169 27.07 -4.84 -14.84
CA GLU A 169 26.67 -5.41 -16.14
C GLU A 169 25.37 -4.80 -16.70
N GLY A 170 24.51 -4.25 -15.85
CA GLY A 170 23.34 -3.49 -16.27
C GLY A 170 23.68 -2.22 -17.05
N ASN A 171 24.85 -1.60 -16.80
CA ASN A 171 25.33 -0.45 -17.54
C ASN A 171 25.79 -0.76 -18.98
N THR A 172 26.06 -2.03 -19.30
CA THR A 172 26.53 -2.45 -20.63
C THR A 172 25.41 -2.62 -21.66
N TYR A 173 24.13 -2.64 -21.25
CA TYR A 173 22.98 -2.78 -22.15
C TYR A 173 22.26 -1.44 -22.44
N THR A 174 22.71 -0.34 -21.83
CA THR A 174 22.14 1.00 -21.99
C THR A 174 23.12 2.04 -22.57
N ALA A 175 24.28 1.60 -23.06
CA ALA A 175 25.30 2.44 -23.70
C ALA A 175 25.36 2.23 -25.22
#